data_AF-A0A9P6A857-F1
#
_entry.id   AF-A0A9P6A857-F1
#
_cell.length_a   1.000
_cell.length_b   1.000
_cell.length_c   1.000
_cell.angle_alpha   90.00
_cell.angle_beta   90.00
_cell.angle_gamma   90.00
#
_symmetry.space_group_name_H-M   'P 1'
#
loop_
_entity.id
_entity.type
_entity.pdbx_description
1 polymer ?
#
loop_
_entity_poly.entity_id
_entity_poly.type
_entity_poly.pdbx_seq_one_letter_code
_entity_poly.pdbx_strand_id
1 'polypeptide(L)'
;MTLAKGTSTLQVNRTGNYTRVNNIWCTEKLQGSVVKCDMEPWLHPSKTDHITIITELEINLERTEPWAHKNFRAADWTRFRESLEKLLGVTDPPIH
;
A
#
# COMPACT_ATOMS: atom_id res chain seq x y z
N MET A 1 7.76 9.53 8.88
CA MET A 1 6.43 9.19 8.37
C MET A 1 5.88 10.41 7.66
N THR A 2 5.29 10.23 6.49
CA THR A 2 4.86 11.35 5.64
C THR A 2 3.48 11.86 6.03
N LEU A 3 2.57 10.94 6.36
CA LEU A 3 1.23 11.27 6.81
C LEU A 3 1.26 11.85 8.23
N ALA A 4 0.74 13.07 8.40
CA ALA A 4 0.74 13.80 9.67
C ALA A 4 0.16 12.98 10.82
N LYS A 5 0.72 13.10 12.04
CA LYS A 5 0.22 12.37 13.21
C LYS A 5 -1.24 12.77 13.52
N GLY A 6 -2.07 11.78 13.85
CA GLY A 6 -3.47 12.01 14.21
C GLY A 6 -4.45 11.97 13.04
N THR A 7 -3.98 11.96 11.79
CA THR A 7 -4.85 11.74 10.62
C THR A 7 -5.51 10.37 10.71
N SER A 8 -6.84 10.36 10.68
CA SER A 8 -7.64 9.14 10.60
C SER A 8 -7.72 8.67 9.15
N THR A 9 -7.63 7.37 8.95
CA THR A 9 -7.52 6.76 7.62
C THR A 9 -8.58 5.69 7.37
N LEU A 10 -9.45 5.47 8.36
CA LEU A 10 -10.52 4.48 8.32
C LEU A 10 -11.66 4.98 9.18
N GLN A 11 -12.89 4.80 8.70
CA GLN A 11 -14.11 4.97 9.48
C GLN A 11 -14.81 3.62 9.64
N VAL A 12 -14.81 3.06 10.85
CA VAL A 12 -15.35 1.72 11.11
C VAL A 12 -16.84 1.68 10.75
N ASN A 13 -17.22 0.90 9.75
CA ASN A 13 -18.60 0.83 9.24
C ASN A 13 -19.66 0.58 10.32
N ARG A 14 -19.35 -0.26 11.31
CA ARG A 14 -20.31 -0.65 12.36
C ARG A 14 -20.56 0.43 13.41
N THR A 15 -19.54 1.21 13.76
CA THR A 15 -19.60 2.17 14.88
C THR A 15 -19.48 3.62 14.46
N GLY A 16 -19.05 3.89 13.22
CA GLY A 16 -18.72 5.22 12.73
C GLY A 16 -17.42 5.80 13.30
N ASN A 17 -16.70 5.05 14.14
CA ASN A 17 -15.48 5.52 14.80
C ASN A 17 -14.36 5.71 13.78
N TYR A 18 -13.61 6.79 13.92
CA TYR A 18 -12.43 7.06 13.12
C TYR A 18 -11.19 6.47 13.77
N THR A 19 -10.38 5.78 12.96
CA THR A 19 -9.11 5.18 13.39
C THR A 19 -8.02 5.41 12.36
N ARG A 20 -6.77 5.24 12.78
CA ARG A 20 -5.59 5.31 11.90
C ARG A 20 -4.95 3.93 11.83
N VAL A 21 -5.21 3.23 10.73
CA VAL A 21 -4.60 1.91 10.44
C VAL A 21 -3.65 1.96 9.26
N ASN A 22 -3.76 2.99 8.42
CA ASN A 22 -2.90 3.20 7.26
C ASN A 22 -1.82 4.24 7.56
N ASN A 23 -0.67 4.09 6.89
CA ASN A 23 0.43 5.03 6.98
C ASN A 23 1.12 5.15 5.62
N ILE A 24 1.77 6.29 5.40
CA ILE A 24 2.64 6.53 4.26
C ILE A 24 4.06 6.78 4.80
N TRP A 25 5.01 6.01 4.29
CA TRP A 25 6.42 6.16 4.58
C TRP A 25 7.15 6.59 3.31
N CYS A 26 8.17 7.41 3.51
CA CYS A 26 8.99 7.97 2.46
C CYS A 26 10.45 7.85 2.89
N THR A 27 11.33 7.61 1.93
CA THR A 27 12.78 7.64 2.18
C THR A 27 13.21 9.08 2.46
N GLU A 28 14.32 9.25 3.18
CA GLU A 28 14.88 10.57 3.49
C GLU A 28 15.14 11.38 2.21
N LYS A 29 15.65 10.74 1.16
CA LYS A 29 15.93 11.38 -0.14
C LYS A 29 14.70 11.98 -0.82
N LEU A 30 13.52 11.40 -0.61
CA LEU A 30 12.27 11.86 -1.21
C LEU A 30 11.49 12.80 -0.29
N GLN A 31 11.90 12.96 0.97
CA GLN A 31 11.16 13.74 1.95
C GLN A 31 11.03 15.21 1.55
N GLY A 32 12.07 15.77 0.93
CA GLY A 32 12.05 17.15 0.41
C GLY A 32 11.17 17.37 -0.81
N SER A 33 10.75 16.29 -1.49
CA SER A 33 9.87 16.34 -2.66
C SER A 33 8.39 16.15 -2.31
N VAL A 34 8.05 15.87 -1.05
CA VAL A 34 6.64 15.71 -0.64
C VAL A 34 6.02 17.10 -0.50
N VAL A 35 5.10 17.43 -1.40
CA VAL A 35 4.32 18.68 -1.35
C VAL A 35 3.14 18.54 -0.40
N LYS A 36 2.48 17.37 -0.43
CA LYS A 36 1.29 17.08 0.39
C LYS A 36 1.21 15.59 0.68
N CYS A 37 0.73 15.24 1.87
CA CYS A 37 0.36 13.87 2.22
C CYS A 37 -0.79 13.93 3.23
N ASP A 38 -2.02 13.77 2.74
CA ASP A 38 -3.22 13.90 3.58
C ASP A 38 -4.37 13.03 3.06
N MET A 39 -5.42 12.92 3.86
CA MET A 39 -6.67 12.28 3.47
C MET A 39 -7.48 13.15 2.50
N GLU A 40 -8.17 12.52 1.57
CA GLU A 40 -9.12 13.15 0.64
C GLU A 40 -10.47 12.42 0.77
N PRO A 41 -11.26 12.71 1.82
CA PRO A 41 -12.47 11.94 2.13
C PRO A 41 -13.56 12.00 1.06
N TRP A 42 -13.55 13.02 0.19
CA TRP A 42 -14.47 13.11 -0.95
C TRP A 42 -14.15 12.11 -2.06
N LEU A 43 -12.94 11.54 -2.09
CA LEU A 43 -12.56 10.46 -3.00
C LEU A 43 -12.84 9.07 -2.40
N HIS A 44 -13.66 9.00 -1.35
CA HIS A 44 -13.95 7.75 -0.65
C HIS A 44 -14.65 6.74 -1.58
N PRO A 45 -14.03 5.58 -1.86
CA PRO A 45 -14.67 4.57 -2.69
C PRO A 45 -15.88 3.97 -1.97
N SER A 46 -16.97 3.71 -2.70
CA SER A 46 -18.24 3.26 -2.13
C SER A 46 -18.23 1.87 -1.46
N LYS A 47 -17.13 1.11 -1.57
CA LYS A 47 -17.03 -0.29 -1.12
C LYS A 47 -15.92 -0.53 -0.10
N THR A 48 -15.43 0.51 0.55
CA THR A 48 -14.42 0.40 1.60
C THR A 48 -14.77 1.30 2.77
N ASP A 49 -14.30 0.93 3.96
CA ASP A 49 -14.28 1.78 5.15
C ASP A 49 -12.98 2.62 5.25
N HIS A 50 -12.06 2.43 4.31
CA HIS A 50 -10.78 3.14 4.26
C HIS A 50 -10.92 4.48 3.56
N ILE A 51 -10.37 5.52 4.19
CA ILE A 51 -10.30 6.87 3.63
C ILE A 51 -9.09 6.96 2.70
N THR A 52 -9.31 7.46 1.49
CA THR A 52 -8.26 7.69 0.49
C THR A 52 -7.21 8.65 1.04
N ILE A 53 -5.94 8.26 0.96
CA ILE A 53 -4.80 9.13 1.25
C ILE A 53 -4.15 9.50 -0.07
N ILE A 54 -3.93 10.79 -0.31
CA ILE A 54 -3.22 11.29 -1.48
C ILE A 54 -1.87 11.83 -1.03
N THR A 55 -0.82 11.45 -1.76
CA THR A 55 0.53 12.00 -1.61
C THR A 55 0.92 12.66 -2.92
N GLU A 56 1.22 13.95 -2.87
CA GLU A 56 1.69 14.72 -4.01
C GLU A 56 3.21 14.89 -3.88
N LEU A 57 3.90 14.48 -4.95
CA LEU A 57 5.36 14.54 -5.03
C LEU A 57 5.76 15.51 -6.15
N GLU A 58 6.60 16.48 -5.84
CA GLU A 58 7.26 17.33 -6.83
C GLU A 58 8.62 16.72 -7.17
N ILE A 59 8.63 15.97 -8.27
CA ILE A 59 9.81 15.26 -8.77
C ILE A 59 9.95 15.46 -10.28
N ASN A 60 11.19 15.71 -10.71
CA ASN A 60 11.53 15.70 -12.13
C ASN A 60 11.86 14.27 -12.53
N LEU A 61 10.95 13.62 -13.25
CA LEU A 61 11.15 12.28 -13.79
C LEU A 61 11.43 12.37 -15.29
N GLU A 62 12.54 11.78 -15.73
CA GLU A 62 12.75 11.52 -17.14
C GLU A 62 11.78 10.43 -17.61
N ARG A 63 11.04 10.71 -18.68
CA ARG A 63 10.12 9.73 -19.26
C ARG A 63 10.94 8.62 -19.91
N THR A 64 10.90 7.45 -19.31
CA THR A 64 11.54 6.24 -19.84
C THR A 64 10.51 5.42 -20.62
N GLU A 65 10.97 4.63 -21.59
CA GLU A 65 10.12 3.65 -22.27
C GLU A 65 9.45 2.70 -21.26
N PRO A 66 8.19 2.30 -21.47
CA PRO A 66 7.50 1.39 -20.56
C PRO A 66 8.29 0.09 -20.42
N TRP A 67 8.78 -0.19 -19.21
CA TRP A 67 9.37 -1.49 -18.92
C TRP A 67 8.28 -2.55 -18.90
N ALA A 68 8.54 -3.74 -19.45
CA ALA A 68 7.61 -4.86 -19.35
C ALA A 68 7.45 -5.27 -17.86
N HIS A 69 6.39 -4.81 -17.21
CA HIS A 69 6.08 -5.19 -15.84
C HIS A 69 5.61 -6.65 -15.78
N LYS A 70 6.02 -7.37 -14.73
CA LYS A 70 5.47 -8.69 -14.43
C LYS A 70 3.98 -8.53 -14.10
N ASN A 71 3.12 -9.18 -14.88
CA ASN A 71 1.68 -9.18 -14.61
C ASN A 71 1.35 -10.24 -13.56
N PHE A 72 1.29 -9.85 -12.29
CA PHE A 72 0.94 -10.76 -11.18
C PHE A 72 -0.47 -11.36 -11.32
N ARG A 73 -1.39 -10.72 -12.06
CA ARG A 73 -2.73 -11.27 -12.32
C ARG A 73 -2.68 -12.47 -13.28
N ALA A 74 -1.67 -12.51 -14.15
CA ALA A 74 -1.42 -13.61 -15.07
C ALA A 74 -0.50 -14.69 -14.47
N ALA A 75 -0.14 -14.58 -13.19
CA ALA A 75 0.68 -15.57 -12.53
C ALA A 75 -0.11 -16.89 -12.36
N ASP A 76 0.52 -18.01 -12.71
CA ASP A 76 0.05 -19.32 -12.29
C ASP A 76 0.38 -19.50 -10.81
N TRP A 77 -0.60 -19.17 -9.96
CA TRP A 77 -0.46 -19.24 -8.51
C TRP A 77 -0.26 -20.66 -8.00
N THR A 78 -0.72 -21.68 -8.72
CA THR A 78 -0.53 -23.07 -8.33
C THR A 78 0.93 -23.45 -8.51
N ARG A 79 1.48 -23.24 -9.71
CA ARG A 79 2.90 -23.51 -9.99
C ARG A 79 3.83 -22.68 -9.10
N PHE A 80 3.46 -21.42 -8.83
CA PHE A 80 4.23 -20.57 -7.93
C PHE A 80 4.30 -21.17 -6.52
N ARG A 81 3.17 -21.60 -5.94
CA ARG A 81 3.12 -22.23 -4.62
C ARG A 81 3.96 -23.51 -4.56
N GLU A 82 3.81 -24.42 -5.53
CA GLU A 82 4.61 -25.65 -5.58
C GLU A 82 6.12 -25.37 -5.64
N SER A 83 6.51 -24.35 -6.41
CA SER A 83 7.92 -23.94 -6.53
C SER A 83 8.42 -23.34 -5.22
N LEU A 84 7.58 -22.55 -4.55
CA LEU A 84 7.89 -21.94 -3.26
C LEU A 84 8.02 -23.00 -2.16
N GLU A 85 7.10 -23.96 -2.09
CA GLU A 85 7.13 -25.07 -1.11
C GLU A 85 8.40 -25.92 -1.26
N LYS A 86 8.80 -26.23 -2.51
CA LYS A 86 10.07 -26.91 -2.78
C LYS A 86 11.28 -26.10 -2.33
N LEU A 87 11.24 -24.77 -2.50
CA LEU A 87 12.34 -23.87 -2.14
C LEU A 87 12.47 -23.70 -0.62
N LEU A 88 11.34 -23.54 0.06
CA LEU A 88 11.31 -23.36 1.52
C LEU A 88 11.68 -24.66 2.25
N GLY A 89 11.60 -25.81 1.57
CA GLY A 89 11.61 -27.11 2.23
C GLY A 89 10.35 -27.26 3.08
N VAL A 90 10.01 -28.48 3.47
CA VAL A 90 8.93 -28.70 4.43
C VAL A 90 9.37 -28.07 5.76
N THR A 91 8.93 -26.85 6.05
CA THR A 91 8.95 -26.32 7.41
C THR A 91 7.73 -26.90 8.11
N ASP A 92 7.96 -27.69 9.15
CA ASP A 92 6.89 -28.19 10.03
C ASP A 92 5.92 -27.05 10.39
N PRO A 93 4.61 -27.33 10.51
CA PRO A 93 3.66 -26.30 10.88
C PRO A 93 4.05 -25.67 12.22
N PRO A 94 3.82 -24.36 12.41
CA PRO A 94 4.11 -23.71 13.67
C PRO A 94 3.36 -24.43 14.79
N ILE A 95 4.10 -24.89 15.79
CA ILE A 95 3.55 -25.51 17.00
C ILE A 95 2.68 -24.44 17.69
N HIS A 96 1.38 -24.71 17.77
CA HIS A 96 0.42 -23.90 18.52
C HIS A 96 0.62 -24.05 20.03
#